data_AF-A0A820AWI6-F1
#
_entry.id   AF-A0A820AWI6-F1
#
_cell.length_a   1.000
_cell.length_b   1.000
_cell.length_c   1.000
_cell.angle_alpha   90.00
_cell.angle_beta   90.00
_cell.angle_gamma   90.00
#
_symmetry.space_group_name_H-M   'P 1'
#
loop_
_entity.id
_entity.type
_entity.pdbx_description
1 polymer ?
#
loop_
_entity_poly.entity_id
_entity_poly.type
_entity_poly.pdbx_seq_one_letter_code
_entity_poly.pdbx_strand_id
1 'polypeptide(L)'
;SKYYIQYAKEQFLLRWSQLSRLSEYGRKTTIQLIQPYHELDQFLVFIEHNLPLLKTLENRYLTNNKKDTITRDLFHERIHNDLLSQWQIPDVIRSSIPIWDDIITNRTLFLDILDELVGGPRMTFTSRLKALEFDPILIDYKVQLSLDMAYCALRQRNFKLSLSKLNDTRNRLDLCENPLIKSIYWNEIYCDVHLKRHQIQSTLSSLLSTLVAKELKKMEIKINSLKIIDKQTASLNSTYIQLNSQFSRIVIDFLLAQPNAYFDYENDNKISQAKHRQLEIYLYGLDNQTTNIQTADLLINELFNKNVNILKNNIEKQETDLQNLSTNIRIAKENILSRDYNELASLCDDYLRRYENNEDENNLMHNLFSDNNSNKIAEIIVKSILSSMKYGSNEGVKRFSRLLQIIELYPNTMESIANRLQEIPCWMFFDCLYQITAYLDKPIGLKLYPLIEQIIKFYPQSIVYPFKLSYETLQYSTNDPILKHYLV
;
A
#
# COMPACT_ATOMS: atom_id res chain seq x y z
N SER A 1 17.16 -22.20 32.85
CA SER A 1 16.42 -21.13 32.14
C SER A 1 15.34 -20.48 32.99
N LYS A 2 14.36 -21.23 33.52
CA LYS A 2 13.26 -20.68 34.34
C LYS A 2 13.68 -19.72 35.47
N TYR A 3 14.69 -20.11 36.25
CA TYR A 3 15.25 -19.24 37.31
C TYR A 3 15.69 -17.87 36.78
N TYR A 4 16.44 -17.85 35.67
CA TYR A 4 16.95 -16.62 35.07
C TYR A 4 15.85 -15.74 34.46
N ILE A 5 14.78 -16.34 33.94
CA ILE A 5 13.61 -15.59 33.45
C ILE A 5 12.89 -14.92 34.61
N GLN A 6 12.69 -15.65 35.72
CA GLN A 6 12.06 -15.09 36.91
C GLN A 6 12.90 -13.94 37.47
N TYR A 7 14.22 -14.12 37.56
CA TYR A 7 15.15 -13.06 37.93
C TYR A 7 15.07 -11.85 36.98
N ALA A 8 15.01 -12.07 35.66
CA ALA A 8 14.87 -10.99 34.68
C ALA A 8 13.55 -10.22 34.84
N LYS A 9 12.43 -10.91 35.12
CA LYS A 9 11.13 -10.28 35.42
C LYS A 9 11.21 -9.42 36.68
N GLU A 10 11.88 -9.90 37.73
CA GLU A 10 12.10 -9.13 38.96
C GLU A 10 12.96 -7.88 38.72
N GLN A 11 14.05 -8.01 37.97
CA GLN A 11 14.89 -6.87 37.57
C GLN A 11 14.13 -5.85 36.73
N PHE A 12 13.26 -6.32 35.83
CA PHE A 12 12.35 -5.45 35.07
C PHE A 12 11.43 -4.65 36.01
N LEU A 13 10.78 -5.32 36.98
CA LEU A 13 9.86 -4.66 37.92
C LEU A 13 10.58 -3.61 38.78
N LEU A 14 11.79 -3.92 39.25
CA LEU A 14 12.63 -2.96 39.99
C LEU A 14 12.93 -1.74 39.14
N ARG A 15 13.44 -1.94 37.91
CA ARG A 15 13.74 -0.85 36.99
C ARG A 15 12.50 -0.02 36.63
N TRP A 16 11.35 -0.68 36.41
CA TRP A 16 10.09 -0.01 36.11
C TRP A 16 9.60 0.87 37.26
N SER A 17 9.72 0.37 38.51
CA SER A 17 9.29 1.09 39.70
C SER A 17 10.11 2.36 39.96
N GLN A 18 11.38 2.39 39.55
CA GLN A 18 12.28 3.53 39.69
C GLN A 18 12.03 4.63 38.65
N LEU A 19 11.31 4.34 37.57
CA LEU A 19 11.04 5.32 36.51
C LEU A 19 9.88 6.25 36.88
N SER A 20 10.12 7.56 36.77
CA SER A 20 9.08 8.58 36.91
C SER A 20 7.94 8.36 35.91
N ARG A 21 6.69 8.60 36.33
CA ARG A 21 5.50 8.52 35.47
C ARG A 21 5.54 9.49 34.29
N LEU A 22 6.24 10.61 34.45
CA LEU A 22 6.41 11.63 33.42
C LEU A 22 7.51 11.29 32.40
N SER A 23 8.34 10.28 32.67
CA SER A 23 9.38 9.83 31.73
C SER A 23 8.80 8.93 30.65
N GLU A 24 8.07 9.52 29.70
CA GLU A 24 7.40 8.77 28.62
C GLU A 24 8.39 7.91 27.82
N TYR A 25 9.53 8.47 27.43
CA TYR A 25 10.55 7.75 26.67
C TYR A 25 11.21 6.62 27.47
N GLY A 26 11.57 6.87 28.73
CA GLY A 26 12.19 5.86 29.60
C GLY A 26 11.26 4.69 29.88
N ARG A 27 9.97 4.98 30.10
CA ARG A 27 8.94 3.94 30.25
C ARG A 27 8.69 3.20 28.93
N LYS A 28 8.60 3.92 27.80
CA LYS A 28 8.40 3.29 26.49
C LYS A 28 9.54 2.34 26.10
N THR A 29 10.79 2.70 26.36
CA THR A 29 11.94 1.82 26.08
C THR A 29 11.97 0.62 27.02
N THR A 30 11.65 0.82 28.30
CA THR A 30 11.69 -0.26 29.29
C THR A 30 10.58 -1.28 29.07
N ILE A 31 9.35 -0.86 28.76
CA ILE A 31 8.22 -1.78 28.56
C ILE A 31 8.42 -2.71 27.36
N GLN A 32 9.15 -2.26 26.33
CA GLN A 32 9.44 -3.05 25.14
C GLN A 32 10.34 -4.27 25.44
N LEU A 33 11.09 -4.27 26.56
CA LEU A 33 11.95 -5.38 26.96
C LEU A 33 11.18 -6.59 27.52
N ILE A 34 9.89 -6.43 27.86
CA ILE A 34 9.09 -7.51 28.46
C ILE A 34 8.81 -8.63 27.46
N GLN A 35 8.55 -8.26 26.19
CA GLN A 35 8.09 -9.21 25.19
C GLN A 35 9.08 -10.36 24.95
N PRO A 36 10.40 -10.12 24.76
CA PRO A 36 11.39 -11.21 24.69
C PRO A 36 11.36 -12.17 25.89
N TYR A 37 11.22 -11.65 27.12
CA TYR A 37 11.17 -12.50 28.32
C TYR A 37 9.89 -13.32 28.39
N HIS A 38 8.77 -12.74 27.97
CA HIS A 38 7.49 -13.43 27.92
C HIS A 38 7.48 -14.55 26.88
N GLU A 39 8.00 -14.30 25.68
CA GLU A 39 8.06 -15.30 24.61
C GLU A 39 8.99 -16.46 24.95
N LEU A 40 10.11 -16.20 25.64
CA LEU A 40 10.99 -17.25 26.14
C LEU A 40 10.28 -18.13 27.20
N ASP A 41 9.51 -17.51 28.09
CA ASP A 41 8.72 -18.24 29.09
C ASP A 41 7.63 -19.10 28.43
N GLN A 42 6.89 -18.53 27.47
CA GLN A 42 5.90 -19.25 26.66
C GLN A 42 6.54 -20.45 25.94
N PHE A 43 7.72 -20.25 25.34
CA PHE A 43 8.44 -21.33 24.66
C PHE A 43 8.82 -22.46 25.63
N LEU A 44 9.39 -22.15 26.79
CA LEU A 44 9.74 -23.18 27.78
C LEU A 44 8.51 -23.94 28.30
N VAL A 45 7.43 -23.21 28.57
CA VAL A 45 6.16 -23.79 28.98
C VAL A 45 5.62 -24.71 27.89
N PHE A 46 5.66 -24.29 26.62
CA PHE A 46 5.24 -25.12 25.48
C PHE A 46 6.05 -26.42 25.39
N ILE A 47 7.38 -26.35 25.51
CA ILE A 47 8.26 -27.53 25.46
C ILE A 47 7.92 -28.51 26.59
N GLU A 48 7.69 -28.02 27.81
CA GLU A 48 7.35 -28.89 28.94
C GLU A 48 6.02 -29.60 28.79
N HIS A 49 4.97 -28.89 28.36
CA HIS A 49 3.66 -29.48 28.11
C HIS A 49 3.67 -30.51 26.99
N ASN A 50 4.55 -30.33 26.00
CA ASN A 50 4.67 -31.22 24.85
C ASN A 50 5.80 -32.25 24.98
N LEU A 51 6.50 -32.31 26.12
CA LEU A 51 7.61 -33.24 26.34
C LEU A 51 7.25 -34.72 26.08
N PRO A 52 6.06 -35.23 26.49
CA PRO A 52 5.67 -36.61 26.17
C PRO A 52 5.57 -36.86 24.67
N LEU A 53 5.01 -35.90 23.93
CA LEU A 53 4.82 -35.96 22.48
C LEU A 53 6.17 -35.87 21.75
N LEU A 54 7.05 -34.97 22.18
CA LEU A 54 8.42 -34.85 21.69
C LEU A 54 9.20 -36.16 21.89
N LYS A 55 9.13 -36.77 23.07
CA LYS A 55 9.76 -38.07 23.34
C LYS A 55 9.21 -39.17 22.44
N THR A 56 7.91 -39.17 22.14
CA THR A 56 7.35 -40.15 21.19
C THR A 56 7.84 -39.91 19.76
N LEU A 57 8.01 -38.66 19.33
CA LEU A 57 8.56 -38.33 18.02
C LEU A 57 10.05 -38.72 17.92
N GLU A 58 10.87 -38.38 18.92
CA GLU A 58 12.29 -38.71 18.98
C GLU A 58 12.52 -40.24 18.97
N ASN A 59 11.79 -40.98 19.83
CA ASN A 59 11.89 -42.44 19.89
C ASN A 59 11.46 -43.10 18.58
N ARG A 60 10.47 -42.54 17.86
CA ARG A 60 9.97 -43.11 16.59
C ARG A 60 10.88 -42.80 15.41
N TYR A 61 11.52 -41.63 15.39
CA TYR A 61 12.58 -41.27 14.45
C TYR A 61 13.73 -42.28 14.50
N LEU A 62 14.16 -42.65 15.71
CA LEU A 62 15.21 -43.66 15.93
C LEU A 62 14.81 -45.07 15.45
N THR A 63 13.52 -45.37 15.36
CA THR A 63 12.98 -46.69 14.91
C THR A 63 12.65 -46.79 13.41
N ASN A 64 12.95 -45.77 12.60
CA ASN A 64 12.72 -45.77 11.14
C ASN A 64 11.25 -45.96 10.70
N ASN A 65 10.28 -45.62 11.55
CA ASN A 65 8.86 -45.83 11.27
C ASN A 65 8.27 -44.63 10.48
N LYS A 66 8.61 -44.53 9.18
CA LYS A 66 8.28 -43.42 8.27
C LYS A 66 6.79 -43.16 7.97
N LYS A 67 5.86 -43.86 8.62
CA LYS A 67 4.42 -43.90 8.23
C LYS A 67 3.46 -43.18 9.18
N ASP A 68 3.93 -42.63 10.28
CA ASP A 68 3.05 -42.00 11.27
C ASP A 68 2.95 -40.49 11.06
N THR A 69 2.16 -40.09 10.07
CA THR A 69 1.86 -38.67 9.81
C THR A 69 1.02 -38.06 10.93
N ILE A 70 0.20 -38.86 11.61
CA ILE A 70 -0.80 -38.39 12.59
C ILE A 70 -0.15 -37.71 13.80
N THR A 71 0.89 -38.31 14.39
CA THR A 71 1.56 -37.72 15.57
C THR A 71 2.35 -36.47 15.23
N ARG A 72 2.94 -36.43 14.02
CA ARG A 72 3.63 -35.26 13.50
C ARG A 72 2.65 -34.12 13.22
N ASP A 73 1.53 -34.42 12.55
CA ASP A 73 0.47 -33.46 12.24
C ASP A 73 -0.16 -32.89 13.52
N LEU A 74 -0.38 -33.72 14.55
CA LEU A 74 -0.84 -33.28 15.86
C LEU A 74 0.16 -32.33 16.55
N PHE A 75 1.47 -32.61 16.46
CA PHE A 75 2.48 -31.73 17.01
C PHE A 75 2.54 -30.39 16.27
N HIS A 76 2.37 -30.39 14.95
CA HIS A 76 2.28 -29.18 14.15
C HIS A 76 1.06 -28.32 14.50
N GLU A 77 -0.10 -28.96 14.67
CA GLU A 77 -1.30 -28.26 15.11
C GLU A 77 -1.08 -27.55 16.45
N ARG A 78 -0.38 -28.20 17.39
CA ARG A 78 0.00 -27.59 18.66
C ARG A 78 1.01 -26.47 18.52
N ILE A 79 2.04 -26.60 17.68
CA ILE A 79 2.98 -25.50 17.40
C ILE A 79 2.20 -24.28 16.89
N HIS A 80 1.31 -24.48 15.92
CA HIS A 80 0.53 -23.39 15.34
C HIS A 80 -0.40 -22.75 16.37
N ASN A 81 -1.23 -23.55 17.04
CA ASN A 81 -2.30 -23.05 17.91
C ASN A 81 -1.80 -22.58 19.28
N ASP A 82 -0.82 -23.26 19.86
CA ASP A 82 -0.39 -23.00 21.25
C ASP A 82 0.86 -22.11 21.34
N LEU A 83 1.61 -21.93 20.24
CA LEU A 83 2.84 -21.11 20.23
C LEU A 83 2.79 -19.99 19.17
N LEU A 84 2.72 -20.33 17.88
CA LEU A 84 2.85 -19.34 16.79
C LEU A 84 1.69 -18.34 16.76
N SER A 85 0.47 -18.78 17.05
CA SER A 85 -0.72 -17.90 17.11
C SER A 85 -0.62 -16.84 18.20
N GLN A 86 0.14 -17.12 19.28
CA GLN A 86 0.28 -16.24 20.44
C GLN A 86 1.38 -15.19 20.24
N TRP A 87 2.35 -15.48 19.36
CA TRP A 87 3.48 -14.61 19.08
C TRP A 87 3.10 -13.39 18.23
N GLN A 88 2.81 -12.29 18.93
CA GLN A 88 2.46 -11.00 18.31
C GLN A 88 3.70 -10.28 17.80
N ILE A 89 3.65 -9.73 16.58
CA ILE A 89 4.76 -8.95 16.04
C ILE A 89 4.83 -7.58 16.77
N PRO A 90 6.02 -7.03 17.06
CA PRO A 90 6.12 -5.70 17.66
C PRO A 90 5.52 -4.60 16.77
N ASP A 91 5.27 -3.43 17.33
CA ASP A 91 4.85 -2.29 16.52
C ASP A 91 5.98 -1.86 15.57
N VAL A 92 5.64 -1.80 14.28
CA VAL A 92 6.57 -1.55 13.16
C VAL A 92 7.24 -0.18 13.22
N ILE A 93 6.58 0.83 13.79
CA ILE A 93 7.08 2.21 13.83
C ILE A 93 7.59 2.56 15.23
N ARG A 94 6.92 2.07 16.28
CA ARG A 94 7.15 2.49 17.66
C ARG A 94 8.23 1.66 18.37
N SER A 95 8.44 0.41 17.97
CA SER A 95 9.47 -0.46 18.55
C SER A 95 10.80 -0.27 17.83
N SER A 96 11.90 -0.16 18.57
CA SER A 96 13.20 0.09 17.97
C SER A 96 13.73 -1.14 17.22
N ILE A 97 14.62 -0.91 16.24
CA ILE A 97 15.26 -1.99 15.47
C ILE A 97 15.97 -3.03 16.37
N PRO A 98 16.70 -2.66 17.45
CA PRO A 98 17.28 -3.66 18.35
C PRO A 98 16.26 -4.60 18.99
N ILE A 99 15.10 -4.10 19.41
CA ILE A 99 14.05 -4.93 20.02
C ILE A 99 13.45 -5.88 18.98
N TRP A 100 13.27 -5.39 17.76
CA TRP A 100 12.89 -6.24 16.63
C TRP A 100 13.92 -7.33 16.37
N ASP A 101 15.21 -6.99 16.34
CA ASP A 101 16.30 -7.95 16.12
C ASP A 101 16.35 -9.00 17.23
N ASP A 102 16.21 -8.61 18.50
CA ASP A 102 16.13 -9.53 19.65
C ASP A 102 14.96 -10.52 19.50
N ILE A 103 13.76 -10.03 19.17
CA ILE A 103 12.56 -10.86 19.06
C ILE A 103 12.67 -11.82 17.86
N ILE A 104 13.04 -11.31 16.69
CA ILE A 104 13.15 -12.12 15.47
C ILE A 104 14.26 -13.17 15.60
N THR A 105 15.40 -12.80 16.20
CA THR A 105 16.51 -13.72 16.45
C THR A 105 16.10 -14.79 17.45
N ASN A 106 15.49 -14.41 18.58
CA ASN A 106 15.02 -15.38 19.59
C ASN A 106 13.99 -16.36 19.01
N ARG A 107 13.00 -15.87 18.26
CA ARG A 107 12.02 -16.74 17.59
C ARG A 107 12.67 -17.69 16.59
N THR A 108 13.61 -17.20 15.79
CA THR A 108 14.35 -18.04 14.84
C THR A 108 15.09 -19.16 15.56
N LEU A 109 15.77 -18.83 16.67
CA LEU A 109 16.46 -19.81 17.52
C LEU A 109 15.49 -20.82 18.16
N PHE A 110 14.32 -20.38 18.65
CA PHE A 110 13.30 -21.29 19.19
C PHE A 110 12.81 -22.27 18.14
N LEU A 111 12.64 -21.82 16.89
CA LEU A 111 12.23 -22.66 15.77
C LEU A 111 13.35 -23.60 15.31
N ASP A 112 14.62 -23.18 15.41
CA ASP A 112 15.77 -24.08 15.19
C ASP A 112 15.83 -25.19 16.26
N ILE A 113 15.56 -24.86 17.52
CA ILE A 113 15.49 -25.84 18.61
C ILE A 113 14.33 -26.82 18.40
N LEU A 114 13.15 -26.32 18.00
CA LEU A 114 12.00 -27.19 17.71
C LEU A 114 12.30 -28.16 16.58
N ASP A 115 12.97 -27.70 15.53
CA ASP A 115 13.39 -28.56 14.42
C ASP A 115 14.34 -29.66 14.88
N GLU A 116 15.34 -29.31 15.69
CA GLU A 116 16.27 -30.28 16.28
C GLU A 116 15.56 -31.34 17.13
N LEU A 117 14.54 -30.94 17.91
CA LEU A 117 13.78 -31.85 18.78
C LEU A 117 12.86 -32.81 18.03
N VAL A 118 12.46 -32.48 16.80
CA VAL A 118 11.59 -33.33 15.94
C VAL A 118 12.41 -34.29 15.06
N GLY A 119 13.74 -34.20 15.11
CA GLY A 119 14.65 -35.05 14.31
C GLY A 119 15.29 -34.34 13.12
N GLY A 120 15.24 -33.01 13.09
CA GLY A 120 16.06 -32.17 12.23
C GLY A 120 17.57 -32.33 12.51
N PRO A 121 18.44 -31.80 11.64
CA PRO A 121 19.89 -31.92 11.82
C PRO A 121 20.32 -31.24 13.13
N ARG A 122 20.83 -32.03 14.08
CA ARG A 122 21.40 -31.51 15.33
C ARG A 122 22.53 -30.53 15.03
N MET A 123 22.52 -29.37 15.68
CA MET A 123 23.53 -28.31 15.54
C MET A 123 24.91 -28.69 16.14
N THR A 124 25.14 -29.98 16.42
CA THR A 124 26.40 -30.53 16.88
C THR A 124 27.33 -30.87 15.71
N PHE A 125 28.61 -30.55 15.88
CA PHE A 125 29.75 -30.70 14.94
C PHE A 125 29.99 -32.13 14.39
N THR A 126 29.16 -33.12 14.74
CA THR A 126 29.34 -34.53 14.37
C THR A 126 28.15 -35.03 13.56
N SER A 127 28.25 -34.83 12.25
CA SER A 127 27.96 -35.80 11.19
C SER A 127 26.59 -36.52 11.13
N ARG A 128 25.96 -36.35 9.95
CA ARG A 128 25.26 -37.39 9.16
C ARG A 128 23.90 -37.86 9.66
N LEU A 129 22.89 -37.00 9.56
CA LEU A 129 21.56 -37.45 9.17
C LEU A 129 21.13 -36.65 7.94
N LYS A 130 20.76 -37.37 6.89
CA LYS A 130 20.36 -36.82 5.60
C LYS A 130 19.19 -35.86 5.81
N ALA A 131 19.28 -34.69 5.20
CA ALA A 131 18.21 -33.72 5.04
C ALA A 131 16.91 -34.41 4.63
N LEU A 132 16.01 -34.60 5.60
CA LEU A 132 14.59 -34.56 5.34
C LEU A 132 14.21 -33.11 5.58
N GLU A 133 13.59 -32.53 4.55
CA GLU A 133 13.23 -31.14 4.44
C GLU A 133 12.61 -30.63 5.75
N PHE A 134 13.10 -29.49 6.22
CA PHE A 134 12.42 -28.71 7.26
C PHE A 134 10.92 -28.71 6.97
N ASP A 135 10.09 -28.91 7.99
CA ASP A 135 8.64 -28.87 7.76
C ASP A 135 8.24 -27.51 7.15
N PRO A 136 7.52 -27.48 6.02
CA PRO A 136 7.24 -26.27 5.25
C PRO A 136 6.66 -25.12 6.09
N ILE A 137 5.87 -25.44 7.10
CA ILE A 137 5.27 -24.49 8.04
C ILE A 137 6.34 -23.68 8.80
N LEU A 138 7.40 -24.36 9.27
CA LEU A 138 8.49 -23.72 10.00
C LEU A 138 9.38 -22.88 9.05
N ILE A 139 9.57 -23.35 7.82
CA ILE A 139 10.28 -22.58 6.77
C ILE A 139 9.51 -21.29 6.48
N ASP A 140 8.22 -21.42 6.19
CA ASP A 140 7.33 -20.30 5.86
C ASP A 140 7.33 -19.28 6.99
N TYR A 141 7.22 -19.72 8.24
CA TYR A 141 7.24 -18.82 9.40
C TYR A 141 8.60 -18.12 9.57
N LYS A 142 9.73 -18.84 9.42
CA LYS A 142 11.07 -18.22 9.48
C LYS A 142 11.28 -17.18 8.38
N VAL A 143 10.84 -17.48 7.16
CA VAL A 143 10.92 -16.54 6.04
C VAL A 143 10.01 -15.34 6.30
N GLN A 144 8.80 -15.56 6.82
CA GLN A 144 7.89 -14.49 7.22
C GLN A 144 8.51 -13.57 8.27
N LEU A 145 9.09 -14.11 9.36
CA LEU A 145 9.78 -13.30 10.38
C LEU A 145 10.89 -12.44 9.79
N SER A 146 11.68 -12.99 8.88
CA SER A 146 12.76 -12.24 8.23
C SER A 146 12.23 -11.16 7.27
N LEU A 147 11.09 -11.39 6.62
CA LEU A 147 10.40 -10.38 5.82
C LEU A 147 9.78 -9.30 6.70
N ASP A 148 9.20 -9.66 7.85
CA ASP A 148 8.66 -8.70 8.82
C ASP A 148 9.76 -7.78 9.36
N MET A 149 10.95 -8.32 9.61
CA MET A 149 12.14 -7.53 9.96
C MET A 149 12.53 -6.57 8.83
N ALA A 150 12.51 -7.02 7.57
CA ALA A 150 12.79 -6.18 6.42
C ALA A 150 11.74 -5.07 6.25
N TYR A 151 10.47 -5.39 6.46
CA TYR A 151 9.35 -4.45 6.42
C TYR A 151 9.44 -3.41 7.53
N CYS A 152 9.81 -3.84 8.74
CA CYS A 152 10.05 -2.93 9.86
C CYS A 152 11.19 -1.94 9.56
N ALA A 153 12.34 -2.46 9.13
CA ALA A 153 13.47 -1.63 8.73
C ALA A 153 13.09 -0.62 7.63
N LEU A 154 12.29 -1.04 6.64
CA LEU A 154 11.73 -0.16 5.61
C LEU A 154 10.89 0.98 6.22
N ARG A 155 9.94 0.65 7.10
CA ARG A 155 9.02 1.66 7.69
C ARG A 155 9.73 2.65 8.59
N GLN A 156 10.84 2.25 9.21
CA GLN A 156 11.74 3.12 9.97
C GLN A 156 12.81 3.81 9.12
N ARG A 157 12.70 3.75 7.78
CA ARG A 157 13.64 4.34 6.80
C ARG A 157 15.08 3.80 6.89
N ASN A 158 15.28 2.62 7.47
CA ASN A 158 16.55 1.90 7.43
C ASN A 158 16.64 1.01 6.17
N PHE A 159 16.79 1.65 5.01
CA PHE A 159 16.80 0.97 3.71
C PHE A 159 17.94 -0.04 3.55
N LYS A 160 19.11 0.24 4.15
CA LYS A 160 20.27 -0.65 4.06
C LYS A 160 19.99 -1.99 4.76
N LEU A 161 19.45 -1.94 5.97
CA LEU A 161 19.08 -3.16 6.71
C LEU A 161 17.97 -3.92 6.00
N SER A 162 16.94 -3.21 5.51
CA SER A 162 15.84 -3.82 4.78
C SER A 162 16.33 -4.59 3.55
N LEU A 163 17.20 -3.98 2.72
CA LEU A 163 17.80 -4.65 1.56
C LEU A 163 18.69 -5.83 1.94
N SER A 164 19.46 -5.72 3.03
CA SER A 164 20.26 -6.84 3.54
C SER A 164 19.36 -8.05 3.84
N LYS A 165 18.30 -7.85 4.63
CA LYS A 165 17.35 -8.92 4.98
C LYS A 165 16.59 -9.46 3.78
N LEU A 166 16.27 -8.62 2.78
CA LEU A 166 15.66 -9.08 1.52
C LEU A 166 16.60 -9.96 0.69
N ASN A 167 17.89 -9.63 0.65
CA ASN A 167 18.88 -10.45 -0.04
C ASN A 167 19.09 -11.80 0.69
N ASP A 168 19.13 -11.78 2.01
CA ASP A 168 19.26 -13.00 2.83
C ASP A 168 18.06 -13.94 2.65
N THR A 169 16.84 -13.37 2.56
CA THR A 169 15.60 -14.14 2.35
C THR A 169 15.46 -14.68 0.93
N ARG A 170 16.09 -14.04 -0.07
CA ARG A 170 15.95 -14.40 -1.49
C ARG A 170 16.20 -15.89 -1.75
N ASN A 171 17.24 -16.45 -1.14
CA ASN A 171 17.64 -17.85 -1.33
C ASN A 171 16.70 -18.84 -0.62
N ARG A 172 15.93 -18.37 0.37
CA ARG A 172 15.01 -19.20 1.16
C ARG A 172 13.57 -19.16 0.64
N LEU A 173 13.24 -18.21 -0.24
CA LEU A 173 11.89 -18.11 -0.85
C LEU A 173 11.51 -19.34 -1.67
N ASP A 174 12.47 -19.98 -2.33
CA ASP A 174 12.20 -21.16 -3.16
C ASP A 174 11.72 -22.35 -2.33
N LEU A 175 12.12 -22.40 -1.06
CA LEU A 175 11.75 -23.42 -0.07
C LEU A 175 10.37 -23.17 0.55
N CYS A 176 9.78 -21.99 0.36
CA CYS A 176 8.46 -21.68 0.90
C CYS A 176 7.35 -22.38 0.11
N GLU A 177 6.37 -22.93 0.81
CA GLU A 177 5.15 -23.47 0.21
C GLU A 177 4.06 -22.40 0.11
N ASN A 178 4.02 -21.44 1.05
CA ASN A 178 3.03 -20.36 1.01
C ASN A 178 3.22 -19.46 -0.23
N PRO A 179 2.27 -19.45 -1.19
CA PRO A 179 2.42 -18.72 -2.44
C PRO A 179 2.42 -17.21 -2.25
N LEU A 180 1.72 -16.69 -1.23
CA LEU A 180 1.63 -15.24 -0.97
C LEU A 180 2.96 -14.69 -0.45
N ILE A 181 3.61 -15.42 0.47
CA ILE A 181 4.94 -15.06 0.98
C ILE A 181 5.96 -15.11 -0.16
N LYS A 182 5.97 -16.24 -0.89
CA LYS A 182 6.92 -16.50 -1.97
C LYS A 182 6.88 -15.47 -3.10
N SER A 183 5.76 -14.78 -3.28
CA SER A 183 5.54 -14.00 -4.50
C SER A 183 5.02 -12.59 -4.35
N ILE A 184 4.29 -12.28 -3.29
CA ILE A 184 3.66 -10.97 -3.12
C ILE A 184 4.38 -10.22 -2.01
N TYR A 185 4.57 -10.83 -0.85
CA TYR A 185 5.12 -10.10 0.30
C TYR A 185 6.58 -9.66 0.10
N TRP A 186 7.45 -10.55 -0.40
CA TRP A 186 8.83 -10.15 -0.73
C TRP A 186 8.87 -9.08 -1.82
N ASN A 187 8.05 -9.22 -2.87
CA ASN A 187 7.98 -8.29 -4.00
C ASN A 187 7.50 -6.90 -3.56
N GLU A 188 6.50 -6.85 -2.70
CA GLU A 188 5.97 -5.62 -2.11
C GLU A 188 7.06 -4.86 -1.37
N ILE A 189 7.77 -5.52 -0.44
CA ILE A 189 8.82 -4.89 0.35
C ILE A 189 9.97 -4.45 -0.57
N TYR A 190 10.38 -5.29 -1.52
CA TYR A 190 11.44 -4.96 -2.48
C TYR A 190 11.11 -3.69 -3.27
N CYS A 191 9.91 -3.62 -3.84
CA CYS A 191 9.45 -2.45 -4.57
C CYS A 191 9.38 -1.21 -3.66
N ASP A 192 8.74 -1.30 -2.50
CA ASP A 192 8.57 -0.16 -1.58
C ASP A 192 9.93 0.40 -1.08
N VAL A 193 10.88 -0.47 -0.74
CA VAL A 193 12.24 -0.08 -0.33
C VAL A 193 12.96 0.68 -1.42
N HIS A 194 12.93 0.16 -2.65
CA HIS A 194 13.58 0.83 -3.76
C HIS A 194 12.88 2.16 -4.08
N LEU A 195 11.55 2.20 -4.16
CA LEU A 195 10.81 3.43 -4.45
C LEU A 195 11.09 4.52 -3.41
N LYS A 196 10.96 4.23 -2.11
CA LYS A 196 11.23 5.21 -1.04
C LYS A 196 12.69 5.65 -0.96
N ARG A 197 13.64 4.75 -1.24
CA ARG A 197 15.07 5.11 -1.27
C ARG A 197 15.36 6.09 -2.40
N HIS A 198 14.77 5.88 -3.58
CA HIS A 198 15.00 6.70 -4.77
C HIS A 198 14.26 8.06 -4.72
N GLN A 199 13.20 8.19 -3.90
CA GLN A 199 12.55 9.47 -3.60
C GLN A 199 13.46 10.47 -2.88
N ILE A 200 14.49 10.02 -2.14
CA ILE A 200 15.32 10.91 -1.31
C ILE A 200 16.51 11.45 -2.11
N GLN A 201 17.24 10.59 -2.81
CA GLN A 201 18.41 10.99 -3.59
C GLN A 201 18.77 9.89 -4.58
N SER A 202 18.46 10.07 -5.87
CA SER A 202 18.85 9.11 -6.89
C SER A 202 18.77 9.64 -8.31
N THR A 203 19.39 8.90 -9.24
CA THR A 203 19.26 9.10 -10.70
C THR A 203 18.25 8.12 -11.28
N LEU A 204 17.61 8.46 -12.40
CA LEU A 204 16.72 7.55 -13.11
C LEU A 204 17.40 6.22 -13.46
N SER A 205 18.64 6.27 -13.95
CA SER A 205 19.41 5.07 -14.29
C SER A 205 19.56 4.13 -13.10
N SER A 206 19.76 4.67 -11.89
CA SER A 206 19.86 3.86 -10.68
C SER A 206 18.55 3.13 -10.36
N LEU A 207 17.39 3.79 -10.50
CA LEU A 207 16.07 3.19 -10.29
C LEU A 207 15.74 2.16 -11.37
N LEU A 208 15.87 2.52 -12.64
CA LEU A 208 15.55 1.63 -13.76
C LEU A 208 16.49 0.43 -13.84
N SER A 209 17.71 0.53 -13.30
CA SER A 209 18.62 -0.61 -13.21
C SER A 209 18.25 -1.65 -12.14
N THR A 210 17.27 -1.36 -11.28
CA THR A 210 16.74 -2.31 -10.28
C THR A 210 15.70 -3.26 -10.88
N LEU A 211 15.28 -4.27 -10.12
CA LEU A 211 14.26 -5.22 -10.58
C LEU A 211 12.81 -4.73 -10.37
N VAL A 212 12.60 -3.46 -9.98
CA VAL A 212 11.26 -2.95 -9.59
C VAL A 212 10.23 -3.16 -10.71
N ALA A 213 10.54 -2.80 -11.95
CA ALA A 213 9.63 -3.00 -13.08
C ALA A 213 9.23 -4.48 -13.27
N LYS A 214 10.22 -5.38 -13.14
CA LYS A 214 10.02 -6.84 -13.24
C LYS A 214 9.16 -7.37 -12.10
N GLU A 215 9.43 -6.97 -10.87
CA GLU A 215 8.70 -7.45 -9.70
C GLU A 215 7.26 -6.89 -9.64
N LEU A 216 7.04 -5.64 -10.07
CA LEU A 216 5.71 -5.08 -10.28
C LEU A 216 4.92 -5.90 -11.31
N LYS A 217 5.54 -6.28 -12.44
CA LYS A 217 4.87 -7.10 -13.45
C LYS A 217 4.49 -8.48 -12.93
N LYS A 218 5.35 -9.11 -12.12
CA LYS A 218 5.03 -10.40 -11.47
C LYS A 218 3.88 -10.27 -10.48
N MET A 219 3.83 -9.18 -9.70
CA MET A 219 2.70 -8.91 -8.80
C MET A 219 1.41 -8.71 -9.59
N GLU A 220 1.44 -7.95 -10.68
CA GLU A 220 0.29 -7.73 -11.58
C GLU A 220 -0.33 -9.06 -12.04
N ILE A 221 0.50 -9.97 -12.57
CA ILE A 221 0.04 -11.27 -13.10
C ILE A 221 -0.61 -12.11 -11.99
N LYS A 222 0.01 -12.14 -10.81
CA LYS A 222 -0.49 -12.93 -9.68
C LYS A 222 -1.76 -12.36 -9.09
N ILE A 223 -1.83 -11.04 -8.90
CA ILE A 223 -3.03 -10.37 -8.39
C ILE A 223 -4.19 -10.54 -9.37
N ASN A 224 -3.95 -10.43 -10.68
CA ASN A 224 -5.00 -10.69 -11.68
C ASN A 224 -5.49 -12.14 -11.66
N SER A 225 -4.64 -13.11 -11.29
CA SER A 225 -5.06 -14.51 -11.11
C SER A 225 -5.85 -14.75 -9.82
N LEU A 226 -5.64 -13.92 -8.78
CA LEU A 226 -6.36 -13.98 -7.52
C LEU A 226 -7.70 -13.24 -7.66
N LYS A 227 -8.82 -13.96 -7.63
CA LYS A 227 -10.14 -13.31 -7.57
C LYS A 227 -10.23 -12.42 -6.32
N ILE A 228 -10.72 -11.19 -6.45
CA ILE A 228 -10.86 -10.24 -5.35
C ILE A 228 -12.13 -10.58 -4.53
N ILE A 229 -12.05 -11.70 -3.81
CA ILE A 229 -13.18 -12.21 -3.02
C ILE A 229 -13.09 -11.74 -1.56
N ASP A 230 -11.88 -11.64 -1.02
CA ASP A 230 -11.64 -11.42 0.41
C ASP A 230 -10.96 -10.08 0.71
N LYS A 231 -11.10 -9.62 1.96
CA LYS A 231 -10.43 -8.40 2.47
C LYS A 231 -8.91 -8.43 2.25
N GLN A 232 -8.30 -9.61 2.37
CA GLN A 232 -6.85 -9.79 2.16
C GLN A 232 -6.46 -9.57 0.70
N THR A 233 -7.16 -10.18 -0.26
CA THR A 233 -6.84 -10.00 -1.69
C THR A 233 -7.10 -8.58 -2.15
N ALA A 234 -8.13 -7.91 -1.60
CA ALA A 234 -8.38 -6.49 -1.83
C ALA A 234 -7.25 -5.60 -1.30
N SER A 235 -6.72 -5.89 -0.10
CA SER A 235 -5.56 -5.18 0.45
C SER A 235 -4.32 -5.33 -0.43
N LEU A 236 -4.01 -6.55 -0.88
CA LEU A 236 -2.84 -6.82 -1.74
C LEU A 236 -2.94 -6.06 -3.07
N ASN A 237 -4.13 -6.05 -3.68
CA ASN A 237 -4.38 -5.28 -4.88
C ASN A 237 -4.19 -3.77 -4.65
N SER A 238 -4.71 -3.23 -3.53
CA SER A 238 -4.51 -1.82 -3.19
C SER A 238 -3.04 -1.45 -3.02
N THR A 239 -2.25 -2.34 -2.42
CA THR A 239 -0.81 -2.12 -2.26
C THR A 239 -0.09 -2.14 -3.60
N TYR A 240 -0.43 -3.08 -4.48
CA TYR A 240 0.12 -3.11 -5.84
C TYR A 240 -0.18 -1.82 -6.60
N ILE A 241 -1.43 -1.35 -6.58
CA ILE A 241 -1.83 -0.09 -7.24
C ILE A 241 -1.03 1.09 -6.69
N GLN A 242 -0.86 1.17 -5.37
CA GLN A 242 -0.06 2.21 -4.75
C GLN A 242 1.41 2.16 -5.21
N LEU A 243 2.03 0.98 -5.23
CA LEU A 243 3.43 0.82 -5.68
C LEU A 243 3.59 1.13 -7.17
N ASN A 244 2.64 0.68 -8.00
CA ASN A 244 2.61 0.98 -9.43
C ASN A 244 2.50 2.48 -9.68
N SER A 245 1.59 3.15 -8.97
CA SER A 245 1.41 4.61 -9.06
C SER A 245 2.66 5.36 -8.61
N GLN A 246 3.28 4.95 -7.50
CA GLN A 246 4.53 5.55 -7.02
C GLN A 246 5.69 5.35 -8.00
N PHE A 247 5.83 4.17 -8.59
CA PHE A 247 6.85 3.92 -9.61
C PHE A 247 6.66 4.82 -10.83
N SER A 248 5.46 4.82 -11.42
CA SER A 248 5.17 5.67 -12.58
C SER A 248 5.38 7.15 -12.26
N ARG A 249 4.95 7.62 -11.09
CA ARG A 249 5.13 9.02 -10.67
C ARG A 249 6.61 9.39 -10.55
N ILE A 250 7.42 8.60 -9.85
CA ILE A 250 8.85 8.89 -9.69
C ILE A 250 9.56 8.93 -11.05
N VAL A 251 9.25 8.00 -11.94
CA VAL A 251 9.88 7.94 -13.27
C VAL A 251 9.46 9.15 -14.11
N ILE A 252 8.17 9.47 -14.17
CA ILE A 252 7.67 10.63 -14.93
C ILE A 252 8.23 11.93 -14.35
N ASP A 253 8.14 12.13 -13.03
CA ASP A 253 8.67 13.33 -12.36
C ASP A 253 10.16 13.54 -12.63
N PHE A 254 10.94 12.45 -12.64
CA PHE A 254 12.36 12.53 -12.98
C PHE A 254 12.58 12.93 -14.44
N LEU A 255 11.80 12.37 -15.37
CA LEU A 255 11.93 12.69 -16.80
C LEU A 255 11.51 14.11 -17.13
N LEU A 256 10.49 14.64 -16.46
CA LEU A 256 10.09 16.03 -16.57
C LEU A 256 11.20 16.98 -16.10
N ALA A 257 11.89 16.63 -15.00
CA ALA A 257 13.03 17.39 -14.50
C ALA A 257 14.31 17.21 -15.33
N GLN A 258 14.56 16.02 -15.88
CA GLN A 258 15.76 15.67 -16.64
C GLN A 258 15.43 14.78 -17.85
N PRO A 259 15.08 15.39 -19.01
CA PRO A 259 14.64 14.64 -20.19
C PRO A 259 15.73 13.72 -20.76
N ASN A 260 16.98 14.18 -20.77
CA ASN A 260 18.11 13.45 -21.35
C ASN A 260 18.49 12.19 -20.55
N ALA A 261 18.01 12.05 -19.31
CA ALA A 261 18.37 10.93 -18.45
C ALA A 261 17.89 9.58 -18.99
N TYR A 262 16.82 9.56 -19.78
CA TYR A 262 16.37 8.33 -20.43
C TYR A 262 17.29 7.91 -21.57
N PHE A 263 17.72 8.88 -22.39
CA PHE A 263 18.70 8.64 -23.44
C PHE A 263 20.03 8.14 -22.84
N ASP A 264 20.48 8.75 -21.74
CA ASP A 264 21.68 8.30 -21.03
C ASP A 264 21.51 6.88 -20.47
N TYR A 265 20.31 6.53 -19.99
CA TYR A 265 20.00 5.19 -19.52
C TYR A 265 20.09 4.17 -20.66
N GLU A 266 19.39 4.38 -21.79
CA GLU A 266 19.38 3.43 -22.91
C GLU A 266 20.76 3.19 -23.53
N ASN A 267 21.62 4.22 -23.52
CA ASN A 267 22.96 4.15 -24.11
C ASN A 267 24.06 3.79 -23.10
N ASP A 268 23.73 3.53 -21.84
CA ASP A 268 24.73 3.17 -20.83
C ASP A 268 25.20 1.72 -21.02
N ASN A 269 26.39 1.55 -21.61
CA ASN A 269 27.06 0.27 -21.81
C ASN A 269 27.27 -0.56 -20.51
N LYS A 270 27.17 0.05 -19.32
CA LYS A 270 27.26 -0.66 -18.03
C LYS A 270 25.96 -1.37 -17.67
N ILE A 271 24.83 -0.98 -18.27
CA ILE A 271 23.53 -1.56 -18.00
C ILE A 271 23.30 -2.71 -18.99
N SER A 272 23.00 -3.90 -18.47
CA SER A 272 22.72 -5.06 -19.32
C SER A 272 21.44 -4.85 -20.12
N GLN A 273 21.42 -5.29 -21.38
CA GLN A 273 20.20 -5.33 -22.22
C GLN A 273 19.02 -6.01 -21.51
N ALA A 274 19.29 -6.97 -20.62
CA ALA A 274 18.26 -7.63 -19.83
C ALA A 274 17.53 -6.70 -18.85
N LYS A 275 18.09 -5.54 -18.49
CA LYS A 275 17.47 -4.52 -17.64
C LYS A 275 16.60 -3.56 -18.45
N HIS A 276 17.07 -3.13 -19.64
CA HIS A 276 16.24 -2.37 -20.59
C HIS A 276 14.95 -3.12 -20.93
N ARG A 277 15.09 -4.41 -21.25
CA ARG A 277 13.94 -5.30 -21.50
C ARG A 277 12.95 -5.42 -20.34
N GLN A 278 13.35 -5.18 -19.09
CA GLN A 278 12.41 -5.27 -17.96
C GLN A 278 11.37 -4.16 -17.99
N LEU A 279 11.76 -2.96 -18.41
CA LEU A 279 10.87 -1.83 -18.53
C LEU A 279 9.89 -2.03 -19.71
N GLU A 280 10.40 -2.52 -20.84
CA GLU A 280 9.57 -2.90 -22.01
C GLU A 280 8.54 -3.98 -21.64
N ILE A 281 8.99 -5.07 -20.99
CA ILE A 281 8.09 -6.16 -20.54
C ILE A 281 7.07 -5.65 -19.52
N TYR A 282 7.47 -4.72 -18.66
CA TYR A 282 6.53 -4.10 -17.74
C TYR A 282 5.45 -3.34 -18.52
N LEU A 283 5.82 -2.49 -19.47
CA LEU A 283 4.87 -1.66 -20.23
C LEU A 283 3.96 -2.48 -21.15
N TYR A 284 4.54 -3.33 -21.99
CA TYR A 284 3.79 -3.99 -23.07
C TYR A 284 3.53 -5.49 -22.86
N GLY A 285 4.05 -6.08 -21.79
CA GLY A 285 3.96 -7.52 -21.58
C GLY A 285 4.92 -8.31 -22.46
N LEU A 286 4.65 -9.59 -22.67
CA LEU A 286 5.51 -10.50 -23.43
C LEU A 286 5.28 -10.43 -24.94
N ASP A 287 4.19 -9.82 -25.39
CA ASP A 287 3.66 -9.96 -26.76
C ASP A 287 4.19 -8.90 -27.74
N ASN A 288 4.65 -7.74 -27.25
CA ASN A 288 5.14 -6.62 -28.07
C ASN A 288 6.62 -6.32 -27.79
N GLN A 289 7.51 -7.24 -28.19
CA GLN A 289 8.96 -7.14 -27.92
C GLN A 289 9.73 -6.23 -28.91
N THR A 290 9.04 -5.40 -29.69
CA THR A 290 9.62 -4.71 -30.86
C THR A 290 9.49 -3.18 -30.85
N THR A 291 8.80 -2.58 -29.88
CA THR A 291 8.72 -1.12 -29.77
C THR A 291 9.87 -0.61 -28.90
N ASN A 292 10.99 -0.25 -29.52
CA ASN A 292 12.02 0.54 -28.84
C ASN A 292 11.39 1.87 -28.43
N ILE A 293 11.31 2.12 -27.12
CA ILE A 293 10.91 3.40 -26.57
C ILE A 293 12.10 4.33 -26.77
N GLN A 294 12.15 5.09 -27.86
CA GLN A 294 13.36 5.89 -28.16
C GLN A 294 13.36 7.28 -27.49
N THR A 295 12.21 7.73 -26.97
CA THR A 295 12.04 9.09 -26.45
C THR A 295 11.36 9.11 -25.08
N ALA A 296 11.76 10.08 -24.25
CA ALA A 296 11.17 10.30 -22.93
C ALA A 296 9.65 10.59 -23.01
N ASP A 297 9.19 11.29 -24.06
CA ASP A 297 7.78 11.63 -24.27
C ASP A 297 6.89 10.40 -24.40
N LEU A 298 7.34 9.44 -25.21
CA LEU A 298 6.62 8.19 -25.42
C LEU A 298 6.56 7.39 -24.11
N LEU A 299 7.68 7.32 -23.39
CA LEU A 299 7.73 6.64 -22.10
C LEU A 299 6.77 7.26 -21.07
N ILE A 300 6.76 8.59 -20.97
CA ILE A 300 5.86 9.33 -20.08
C ILE A 300 4.41 9.01 -20.44
N ASN A 301 4.06 9.08 -21.73
CA ASN A 301 2.71 8.81 -22.22
C ASN A 301 2.25 7.39 -21.88
N GLU A 302 3.10 6.40 -22.10
CA GLU A 302 2.79 5.00 -21.84
C GLU A 302 2.69 4.67 -20.35
N LEU A 303 3.59 5.19 -19.52
CA LEU A 303 3.56 4.99 -18.07
C LEU A 303 2.30 5.62 -17.45
N PHE A 304 1.94 6.82 -17.91
CA PHE A 304 0.74 7.51 -17.47
C PHE A 304 -0.52 6.74 -17.87
N ASN A 305 -0.66 6.40 -19.16
CA ASN A 305 -1.82 5.67 -19.66
C ASN A 305 -1.95 4.28 -19.05
N LYS A 306 -0.84 3.57 -18.86
CA LYS A 306 -0.84 2.28 -18.16
C LYS A 306 -1.37 2.43 -16.74
N ASN A 307 -0.92 3.43 -16.00
CA ASN A 307 -1.36 3.65 -14.61
C ASN A 307 -2.85 4.00 -14.54
N VAL A 308 -3.32 4.88 -15.43
CA VAL A 308 -4.75 5.22 -15.57
C VAL A 308 -5.58 3.98 -15.91
N ASN A 309 -5.13 3.13 -16.83
CA ASN A 309 -5.84 1.92 -17.23
C ASN A 309 -5.90 0.89 -16.11
N ILE A 310 -4.82 0.70 -15.34
CA ILE A 310 -4.82 -0.19 -14.17
C ILE A 310 -5.87 0.28 -13.15
N LEU A 311 -5.89 1.58 -12.85
CA LEU A 311 -6.87 2.17 -11.92
C LEU A 311 -8.30 2.01 -12.42
N LYS A 312 -8.58 2.35 -13.69
CA LYS A 312 -9.91 2.19 -14.30
C LYS A 312 -10.40 0.75 -14.29
N ASN A 313 -9.58 -0.19 -14.78
CA ASN A 313 -9.92 -1.61 -14.82
C ASN A 313 -10.21 -2.16 -13.42
N ASN A 314 -9.46 -1.70 -12.42
CA ASN A 314 -9.67 -2.10 -11.04
C ASN A 314 -10.98 -1.52 -10.47
N ILE A 315 -11.26 -0.24 -10.71
CA ILE A 315 -12.51 0.41 -10.31
C ILE A 315 -13.71 -0.32 -10.94
N GLU A 316 -13.68 -0.59 -12.25
CA GLU A 316 -14.76 -1.28 -12.95
C GLU A 316 -15.04 -2.67 -12.35
N LYS A 317 -13.98 -3.46 -12.08
CA LYS A 317 -14.10 -4.77 -11.41
C LYS A 317 -14.70 -4.65 -10.01
N GLN A 318 -14.31 -3.64 -9.24
CA GLN A 318 -14.84 -3.43 -7.90
C GLN A 318 -16.31 -2.97 -7.92
N GLU A 319 -16.70 -2.15 -8.91
CA GLU A 319 -18.10 -1.71 -9.08
C GLU A 319 -19.04 -2.84 -9.48
N THR A 320 -18.61 -3.76 -10.35
CA THR A 320 -19.44 -4.93 -10.71
C THR A 320 -19.70 -5.83 -9.50
N ASP A 321 -18.75 -5.93 -8.59
CA ASP A 321 -18.87 -6.78 -7.41
C ASP A 321 -19.78 -6.18 -6.32
N LEU A 322 -20.00 -4.86 -6.33
CA LEU A 322 -20.75 -4.14 -5.28
C LEU A 322 -22.18 -4.64 -5.10
N GLN A 323 -22.84 -5.07 -6.18
CA GLN A 323 -24.27 -5.39 -6.18
C GLN A 323 -24.63 -6.67 -5.40
N ASN A 324 -23.66 -7.55 -5.15
CA ASN A 324 -23.89 -8.91 -4.63
C ASN A 324 -23.43 -9.13 -3.17
N LEU A 325 -23.14 -8.07 -2.41
CA LEU A 325 -22.40 -8.19 -1.15
C LEU A 325 -23.21 -7.85 0.11
N SER A 326 -22.82 -8.47 1.23
CA SER A 326 -23.32 -8.16 2.57
C SER A 326 -22.86 -6.77 3.05
N THR A 327 -23.60 -6.18 3.99
CA THR A 327 -23.42 -4.78 4.45
C THR A 327 -22.01 -4.44 4.94
N ASN A 328 -21.36 -5.30 5.74
CA ASN A 328 -20.02 -5.03 6.28
C ASN A 328 -18.92 -5.11 5.21
N ILE A 329 -19.03 -6.05 4.27
CA ILE A 329 -18.07 -6.21 3.17
C ILE A 329 -18.25 -5.07 2.17
N ARG A 330 -19.49 -4.61 1.99
CA ARG A 330 -19.82 -3.44 1.18
C ARG A 330 -19.12 -2.18 1.68
N ILE A 331 -19.20 -1.84 2.97
CA ILE A 331 -18.52 -0.65 3.53
C ILE A 331 -17.00 -0.73 3.32
N ALA A 332 -16.39 -1.90 3.53
CA ALA A 332 -14.96 -2.09 3.31
C ALA A 332 -14.58 -1.88 1.84
N LYS A 333 -15.41 -2.35 0.89
CA LYS A 333 -15.19 -2.13 -0.55
C LYS A 333 -15.46 -0.69 -0.97
N GLU A 334 -16.49 -0.03 -0.43
CA GLU A 334 -16.76 1.40 -0.67
C GLU A 334 -15.57 2.27 -0.24
N ASN A 335 -14.93 1.95 0.90
CA ASN A 335 -13.70 2.64 1.31
C ASN A 335 -12.55 2.45 0.31
N ILE A 336 -12.38 1.25 -0.26
CA ILE A 336 -11.34 0.97 -1.26
C ILE A 336 -11.65 1.73 -2.56
N LEU A 337 -12.89 1.70 -3.04
CA LEU A 337 -13.33 2.49 -4.19
C LEU A 337 -13.09 3.98 -3.98
N SER A 338 -13.43 4.50 -2.80
CA SER A 338 -13.21 5.91 -2.45
C SER A 338 -11.74 6.30 -2.58
N ARG A 339 -10.82 5.40 -2.18
CA ARG A 339 -9.38 5.57 -2.29
C ARG A 339 -8.91 5.49 -3.73
N ASP A 340 -9.34 4.48 -4.47
CA ASP A 340 -8.92 4.24 -5.86
C ASP A 340 -9.38 5.38 -6.78
N TYR A 341 -10.61 5.88 -6.59
CA TYR A 341 -11.09 7.08 -7.29
C TYR A 341 -10.27 8.33 -6.92
N ASN A 342 -9.90 8.51 -5.66
CA ASN A 342 -9.08 9.64 -5.23
C ASN A 342 -7.66 9.57 -5.78
N GLU A 343 -7.05 8.38 -5.85
CA GLU A 343 -5.74 8.18 -6.48
C GLU A 343 -5.78 8.47 -7.99
N LEU A 344 -6.85 8.03 -8.68
CA LEU A 344 -7.07 8.35 -10.10
C LEU A 344 -7.26 9.85 -10.31
N ALA A 345 -8.07 10.50 -9.47
CA ALA A 345 -8.26 11.95 -9.49
C ALA A 345 -6.92 12.68 -9.29
N SER A 346 -6.19 12.32 -8.23
CA SER A 346 -4.90 12.93 -7.92
C SER A 346 -3.90 12.76 -9.04
N LEU A 347 -3.77 11.56 -9.60
CA LEU A 347 -2.81 11.30 -10.67
C LEU A 347 -3.07 12.21 -11.87
N CYS A 348 -4.31 12.23 -12.36
CA CYS A 348 -4.68 13.03 -13.51
C CYS A 348 -4.57 14.54 -13.22
N ASP A 349 -5.03 14.98 -12.05
CA ASP A 349 -5.01 16.38 -11.64
C ASP A 349 -3.58 16.91 -11.44
N ASP A 350 -2.70 16.13 -10.82
CA ASP A 350 -1.31 16.52 -10.58
C ASP A 350 -0.60 16.85 -11.90
N TYR A 351 -0.77 16.02 -12.94
CA TYR A 351 -0.13 16.27 -14.24
C TYR A 351 -0.87 17.29 -15.11
N LEU A 352 -2.21 17.31 -15.09
CA LEU A 352 -2.98 18.31 -15.83
C LEU A 352 -2.65 19.72 -15.32
N ARG A 353 -2.51 19.89 -14.01
CA ARG A 353 -2.13 21.16 -13.40
C ARG A 353 -0.73 21.62 -13.80
N ARG A 354 0.23 20.70 -13.86
CA ARG A 354 1.59 21.01 -14.33
C ARG A 354 1.59 21.47 -15.79
N TYR A 355 0.78 20.81 -16.62
CA TYR A 355 0.58 21.22 -18.01
C TYR A 355 -0.06 22.60 -18.13
N GLU A 356 -1.15 22.88 -17.39
CA GLU A 356 -1.81 24.21 -17.35
C GLU A 356 -0.85 25.33 -16.89
N ASN A 357 0.04 25.04 -15.95
CA ASN A 357 1.03 25.99 -15.42
C ASN A 357 2.25 26.16 -16.33
N ASN A 358 2.36 25.42 -17.43
CA ASN A 358 3.58 25.34 -18.27
C ASN A 358 4.84 24.97 -17.47
N GLU A 359 4.72 24.07 -16.48
CA GLU A 359 5.87 23.57 -15.71
C GLU A 359 6.80 22.67 -16.57
N ASP A 360 6.37 22.32 -17.78
CA ASP A 360 7.13 21.54 -18.75
C ASP A 360 7.88 22.42 -19.75
N GLU A 361 9.06 22.91 -19.38
CA GLU A 361 9.91 23.69 -20.28
C GLU A 361 10.24 22.96 -21.60
N ASN A 362 10.23 21.62 -21.58
CA ASN A 362 10.60 20.75 -22.70
C ASN A 362 9.41 20.21 -23.52
N ASN A 363 8.16 20.62 -23.22
CA ASN A 363 6.93 20.17 -23.91
C ASN A 363 6.70 18.64 -23.94
N LEU A 364 7.30 17.88 -23.02
CA LEU A 364 7.24 16.42 -23.02
C LEU A 364 5.80 15.88 -22.80
N MET A 365 4.95 16.64 -22.10
CA MET A 365 3.54 16.27 -21.87
C MET A 365 2.57 16.74 -22.97
N HIS A 366 3.05 17.36 -24.05
CA HIS A 366 2.16 17.80 -25.13
C HIS A 366 1.40 16.63 -25.79
N ASN A 367 2.07 15.48 -25.96
CA ASN A 367 1.43 14.28 -26.49
C ASN A 367 0.34 13.71 -25.56
N LEU A 368 0.52 13.88 -24.25
CA LEU A 368 -0.45 13.47 -23.24
C LEU A 368 -1.70 14.38 -23.27
N PHE A 369 -1.48 15.69 -23.27
CA PHE A 369 -2.52 16.71 -23.06
C PHE A 369 -2.91 17.48 -24.33
N SER A 370 -2.81 16.85 -25.50
CA SER A 370 -3.44 17.40 -26.71
C SER A 370 -4.90 17.81 -26.44
N ASP A 371 -5.42 18.85 -27.10
CA ASP A 371 -6.69 19.50 -26.75
C ASP A 371 -7.87 18.53 -26.52
N ASN A 372 -7.96 17.47 -27.33
CA ASN A 372 -8.99 16.45 -27.20
C ASN A 372 -8.78 15.51 -26.00
N ASN A 373 -7.53 15.22 -25.63
CA ASN A 373 -7.20 14.38 -24.48
C ASN A 373 -7.32 15.15 -23.17
N SER A 374 -6.97 16.44 -23.15
CA SER A 374 -7.15 17.29 -21.96
C SER A 374 -8.60 17.35 -21.51
N ASN A 375 -9.54 17.51 -22.44
CA ASN A 375 -10.96 17.46 -22.14
C ASN A 375 -11.41 16.11 -21.54
N LYS A 376 -10.91 14.99 -22.09
CA LYS A 376 -11.21 13.64 -21.57
C LYS A 376 -10.63 13.43 -20.17
N ILE A 377 -9.41 13.91 -19.92
CA ILE A 377 -8.74 13.79 -18.62
C ILE A 377 -9.45 14.66 -17.59
N ALA A 378 -9.82 15.90 -17.94
CA ALA A 378 -10.64 16.77 -17.11
C ALA A 378 -11.98 16.10 -16.74
N GLU A 379 -12.66 15.47 -17.70
CA GLU A 379 -13.88 14.71 -17.43
C GLU A 379 -13.64 13.52 -16.49
N ILE A 380 -12.52 12.79 -16.65
CA ILE A 380 -12.13 11.71 -15.75
C ILE A 380 -11.90 12.24 -14.32
N ILE A 381 -11.21 13.37 -14.15
CA ILE A 381 -10.94 14.00 -12.84
C ILE A 381 -12.25 14.37 -12.16
N VAL A 382 -13.15 15.04 -12.89
CA VAL A 382 -14.45 15.44 -12.35
C VAL A 382 -15.27 14.22 -11.92
N LYS A 383 -15.34 13.19 -12.77
CA LYS A 383 -16.06 11.93 -12.44
C LYS A 383 -15.45 11.24 -11.23
N SER A 384 -14.12 11.16 -11.15
CA SER A 384 -13.44 10.46 -10.06
C SER A 384 -13.52 11.21 -8.73
N ILE A 385 -13.39 12.54 -8.70
CA ILE A 385 -13.59 13.34 -7.48
C ILE A 385 -15.02 13.13 -6.96
N LEU A 386 -16.04 13.30 -7.80
CA LEU A 386 -17.44 13.15 -7.38
C LEU A 386 -17.77 11.71 -6.93
N SER A 387 -17.27 10.70 -7.63
CA SER A 387 -17.41 9.30 -7.20
C SER A 387 -16.69 9.04 -5.88
N SER A 388 -15.50 9.62 -5.64
CA SER A 388 -14.81 9.48 -4.36
C SER A 388 -15.61 10.08 -3.20
N MET A 389 -16.30 11.21 -3.44
CA MET A 389 -17.18 11.85 -2.47
C MET A 389 -18.44 11.02 -2.19
N LYS A 390 -19.02 10.39 -3.22
CA LYS A 390 -20.16 9.46 -3.07
C LYS A 390 -19.84 8.32 -2.08
N TYR A 391 -18.61 7.81 -2.10
CA TYR A 391 -18.15 6.76 -1.18
C TYR A 391 -17.55 7.29 0.14
N GLY A 392 -17.67 8.59 0.43
CA GLY A 392 -17.30 9.16 1.74
C GLY A 392 -15.83 9.57 1.91
N SER A 393 -15.08 9.79 0.82
CA SER A 393 -13.69 10.25 0.93
C SER A 393 -13.60 11.75 1.28
N ASN A 394 -12.98 12.07 2.41
CA ASN A 394 -12.69 13.46 2.83
C ASN A 394 -11.68 14.16 1.90
N GLU A 395 -10.77 13.40 1.26
CA GLU A 395 -9.80 13.99 0.32
C GLU A 395 -10.49 14.52 -0.95
N GLY A 396 -11.58 13.88 -1.37
CA GLY A 396 -12.41 14.36 -2.49
C GLY A 396 -13.01 15.75 -2.21
N VAL A 397 -13.51 15.95 -0.98
CA VAL A 397 -14.07 17.25 -0.51
C VAL A 397 -13.01 18.35 -0.56
N LYS A 398 -11.78 18.07 -0.10
CA LYS A 398 -10.68 19.04 -0.15
C LYS A 398 -10.34 19.48 -1.58
N ARG A 399 -10.55 18.60 -2.57
CA ARG A 399 -10.33 18.89 -3.99
C ARG A 399 -11.49 19.61 -4.68
N PHE A 400 -12.58 19.91 -3.98
CA PHE A 400 -13.75 20.59 -4.56
C PHE A 400 -13.40 21.95 -5.18
N SER A 401 -12.51 22.72 -4.54
CA SER A 401 -12.04 24.00 -5.11
C SER A 401 -11.36 23.82 -6.47
N ARG A 402 -10.59 22.74 -6.64
CA ARG A 402 -9.96 22.41 -7.92
C ARG A 402 -10.97 21.92 -8.95
N LEU A 403 -11.99 21.16 -8.52
CA LEU A 403 -13.10 20.77 -9.38
C LEU A 403 -13.80 22.00 -9.99
N LEU A 404 -14.02 23.06 -9.22
CA LEU A 404 -14.60 24.31 -9.73
C LEU A 404 -13.70 24.99 -10.78
N GLN A 405 -12.39 25.02 -10.57
CA GLN A 405 -11.43 25.58 -11.53
C GLN A 405 -11.40 24.80 -12.85
N ILE A 406 -11.41 23.46 -12.79
CA ILE A 406 -11.41 22.61 -13.99
C ILE A 406 -12.64 22.89 -14.85
N ILE A 407 -13.78 23.21 -14.25
CA ILE A 407 -15.00 23.49 -15.00
C ILE A 407 -14.93 24.83 -15.73
N GLU A 408 -14.29 25.81 -15.13
CA GLU A 408 -14.05 27.11 -15.77
C GLU A 408 -13.11 26.97 -16.98
N LEU A 409 -12.08 26.13 -16.86
CA LEU A 409 -11.11 25.88 -17.93
C LEU A 409 -11.65 24.93 -19.00
N TYR A 410 -12.47 23.95 -18.62
CA TYR A 410 -13.00 22.89 -19.49
C TYR A 410 -14.54 22.80 -19.39
N PRO A 411 -15.29 23.68 -20.09
CA PRO A 411 -16.74 23.79 -19.98
C PRO A 411 -17.51 22.52 -20.40
N ASN A 412 -16.90 21.66 -21.21
CA ASN A 412 -17.49 20.38 -21.66
C ASN A 412 -17.80 19.42 -20.49
N THR A 413 -17.19 19.64 -19.31
CA THR A 413 -17.37 18.79 -18.13
C THR A 413 -18.64 19.10 -17.33
N MET A 414 -19.33 20.21 -17.60
CA MET A 414 -20.47 20.69 -16.81
C MET A 414 -21.65 19.70 -16.74
N GLU A 415 -21.95 18.99 -17.82
CA GLU A 415 -23.08 18.04 -17.85
C GLU A 415 -22.84 16.81 -16.96
N SER A 416 -21.60 16.32 -16.92
CA SER A 416 -21.20 15.17 -16.10
C SER A 416 -21.38 15.42 -14.60
N ILE A 417 -21.36 16.68 -14.17
CA ILE A 417 -21.42 17.09 -12.76
C ILE A 417 -22.85 17.07 -12.24
N ALA A 418 -23.77 17.67 -12.99
CA ALA A 418 -25.16 17.83 -12.57
C ALA A 418 -25.80 16.50 -12.18
N ASN A 419 -25.52 15.45 -12.96
CA ASN A 419 -26.05 14.11 -12.72
C ASN A 419 -25.45 13.46 -11.45
N ARG A 420 -24.17 13.72 -11.16
CA ARG A 420 -23.44 13.06 -10.06
C ARG A 420 -23.57 13.77 -8.72
N LEU A 421 -23.78 15.09 -8.72
CA LEU A 421 -23.97 15.85 -7.48
C LEU A 421 -25.17 15.36 -6.66
N GLN A 422 -26.23 14.89 -7.33
CA GLN A 422 -27.43 14.38 -6.67
C GLN A 422 -27.22 13.04 -5.95
N GLU A 423 -26.21 12.26 -6.37
CA GLU A 423 -25.90 10.97 -5.76
C GLU A 423 -25.09 11.11 -4.46
N ILE A 424 -24.50 12.27 -4.23
CA ILE A 424 -23.60 12.51 -3.10
C ILE A 424 -24.44 12.99 -1.90
N PRO A 425 -24.20 12.45 -0.69
CA PRO A 425 -24.87 12.96 0.50
C PRO A 425 -24.56 14.45 0.73
N CYS A 426 -25.60 15.28 0.88
CA CYS A 426 -25.46 16.73 0.98
C CYS A 426 -24.55 17.22 2.13
N TRP A 427 -24.41 16.44 3.20
CA TRP A 427 -23.53 16.76 4.34
C TRP A 427 -22.03 16.72 4.01
N MET A 428 -21.62 16.03 2.93
CA MET A 428 -20.22 16.01 2.48
C MET A 428 -19.70 17.39 2.04
N PHE A 429 -20.61 18.31 1.72
CA PHE A 429 -20.27 19.63 1.18
C PHE A 429 -20.12 20.72 2.25
N PHE A 430 -20.19 20.38 3.55
CA PHE A 430 -20.13 21.38 4.62
C PHE A 430 -18.83 22.19 4.62
N ASP A 431 -17.70 21.54 4.40
CA ASP A 431 -16.40 22.22 4.30
C ASP A 431 -16.28 23.09 3.03
N CYS A 432 -17.16 22.88 2.05
CA CYS A 432 -17.17 23.57 0.76
C CYS A 432 -18.29 24.60 0.61
N LEU A 433 -19.09 24.84 1.65
CA LEU A 433 -20.26 25.73 1.56
C LEU A 433 -19.89 27.14 1.12
N TYR A 434 -18.79 27.68 1.63
CA TYR A 434 -18.33 29.03 1.26
C TYR A 434 -17.97 29.12 -0.23
N GLN A 435 -17.39 28.06 -0.80
CA GLN A 435 -17.07 27.98 -2.22
C GLN A 435 -18.36 27.82 -3.04
N ILE A 436 -19.30 27.00 -2.58
CA ILE A 436 -20.58 26.79 -3.27
C ILE A 436 -21.39 28.10 -3.33
N THR A 437 -21.52 28.81 -2.21
CA THR A 437 -22.29 30.07 -2.17
C THR A 437 -21.61 31.18 -2.97
N ALA A 438 -20.29 31.19 -3.04
CA ALA A 438 -19.53 32.15 -3.85
C ALA A 438 -19.64 31.90 -5.37
N TYR A 439 -19.99 30.69 -5.80
CA TYR A 439 -20.12 30.31 -7.22
C TYR A 439 -21.57 30.33 -7.72
N LEU A 440 -22.51 30.84 -6.93
CA LEU A 440 -23.93 30.93 -7.28
C LEU A 440 -24.22 31.92 -8.42
N ASP A 441 -23.36 32.92 -8.61
CA ASP A 441 -23.44 33.92 -9.67
C ASP A 441 -23.00 33.38 -11.05
N LYS A 442 -22.24 32.29 -11.07
CA LYS A 442 -21.67 31.67 -12.27
C LYS A 442 -22.66 30.69 -12.93
N PRO A 443 -22.46 30.32 -14.21
CA PRO A 443 -23.32 29.37 -14.92
C PRO A 443 -23.43 28.00 -14.23
N ILE A 444 -22.40 27.61 -13.46
CA ILE A 444 -22.42 26.39 -12.64
C ILE A 444 -23.41 26.47 -11.46
N GLY A 445 -23.72 27.66 -10.96
CA GLY A 445 -24.67 27.87 -9.87
C GLY A 445 -26.02 27.21 -10.16
N LEU A 446 -26.46 27.26 -11.43
CA LEU A 446 -27.67 26.58 -11.90
C LEU A 446 -27.69 25.08 -11.61
N LYS A 447 -26.53 24.41 -11.66
CA LYS A 447 -26.39 22.98 -11.37
C LYS A 447 -26.22 22.68 -9.88
N LEU A 448 -25.85 23.67 -9.07
CA LEU A 448 -25.67 23.55 -7.62
C LEU A 448 -26.96 23.80 -6.82
N TYR A 449 -27.98 24.44 -7.40
CA TYR A 449 -29.25 24.71 -6.70
C TYR A 449 -29.91 23.47 -6.06
N PRO A 450 -30.04 22.31 -6.74
CA PRO A 450 -30.67 21.13 -6.12
C PRO A 450 -29.95 20.68 -4.85
N LEU A 451 -28.62 20.79 -4.82
CA LEU A 451 -27.81 20.48 -3.65
C LEU A 451 -28.06 21.49 -2.52
N ILE A 452 -28.08 22.79 -2.84
CA ILE A 452 -28.34 23.87 -1.88
C ILE A 452 -29.75 23.73 -1.29
N GLU A 453 -30.75 23.40 -2.10
CA GLU A 453 -32.11 23.17 -1.65
C GLU A 453 -32.18 22.01 -0.64
N GLN A 454 -31.46 20.91 -0.90
CA GLN A 454 -31.34 19.81 0.07
C GLN A 454 -30.68 20.27 1.37
N ILE A 455 -29.60 21.06 1.30
CA ILE A 455 -28.91 21.57 2.49
C ILE A 455 -29.81 22.50 3.30
N ILE A 456 -30.58 23.38 2.66
CA ILE A 456 -31.54 24.26 3.34
C ILE A 456 -32.63 23.44 4.03
N LYS A 457 -33.14 22.39 3.38
CA LYS A 457 -34.19 21.52 3.95
C LYS A 457 -33.72 20.71 5.16
N PHE A 458 -32.54 20.10 5.07
CA PHE A 458 -32.04 19.19 6.12
C PHE A 458 -31.18 19.88 7.18
N TYR A 459 -30.40 20.90 6.80
CA TYR A 459 -29.40 21.56 7.63
C TYR A 459 -29.44 23.08 7.47
N PRO A 460 -30.57 23.75 7.74
CA PRO A 460 -30.74 25.18 7.45
C PRO A 460 -29.70 26.08 8.13
N GLN A 461 -29.22 25.71 9.32
CA GLN A 461 -28.25 26.51 10.07
C GLN A 461 -26.83 26.49 9.48
N SER A 462 -26.47 25.50 8.66
CA SER A 462 -25.11 25.40 8.11
C SER A 462 -24.86 26.43 7.01
N ILE A 463 -25.90 26.83 6.27
CA ILE A 463 -25.77 27.70 5.10
C ILE A 463 -25.98 29.19 5.40
N VAL A 464 -26.55 29.56 6.55
CA VAL A 464 -26.86 30.96 6.90
C VAL A 464 -25.64 31.87 6.82
N TYR A 465 -24.54 31.48 7.45
CA TYR A 465 -23.32 32.30 7.47
C TYR A 465 -22.61 32.34 6.11
N PRO A 466 -22.33 31.20 5.43
CA PRO A 466 -21.77 31.22 4.07
C PRO A 466 -22.61 32.06 3.09
N PHE A 467 -23.93 31.90 3.11
CA PHE A 467 -24.82 32.63 2.21
C PHE A 467 -24.83 34.13 2.50
N LYS A 468 -24.93 34.54 3.78
CA LYS A 468 -24.91 35.96 4.15
C LYS A 468 -23.63 36.66 3.68
N LEU A 469 -22.49 35.96 3.71
CA LEU A 469 -21.21 36.49 3.25
C LEU A 469 -21.17 36.65 1.72
N SER A 470 -21.71 35.69 0.97
CA SER A 470 -21.78 35.76 -0.50
C SER A 470 -22.93 36.63 -1.02
N TYR A 471 -23.91 36.95 -0.18
CA TYR A 471 -25.12 37.68 -0.58
C TYR A 471 -24.82 39.09 -1.11
N GLU A 472 -23.90 39.81 -0.47
CA GLU A 472 -23.49 41.15 -0.92
C GLU A 472 -22.89 41.09 -2.34
N THR A 473 -22.02 40.11 -2.61
CA THR A 473 -21.44 39.91 -3.95
C THR A 473 -22.47 39.46 -4.99
N LEU A 474 -23.45 38.64 -4.59
CA LEU A 474 -24.53 38.18 -5.46
C LEU A 474 -25.47 39.31 -5.86
N GLN A 475 -25.74 40.27 -4.96
CA GLN A 475 -26.56 41.44 -5.29
C GLN A 475 -25.96 42.27 -6.43
N TYR A 476 -24.64 42.40 -6.50
CA TYR A 476 -23.97 43.16 -7.56
C TYR A 476 -23.92 42.44 -8.91
N SER A 477 -23.94 41.11 -8.95
CA SER A 477 -23.93 40.33 -10.20
C SER A 477 -25.32 40.18 -10.86
N THR A 478 -26.41 40.51 -10.15
CA THR A 478 -27.81 40.39 -10.60
C THR A 478 -28.29 41.39 -11.67
N ASN A 479 -27.40 41.94 -12.50
CA ASN A 479 -27.82 42.65 -13.72
C ASN A 479 -28.21 41.69 -14.87
N ASP A 480 -28.01 40.37 -14.71
CA ASP A 480 -28.52 39.36 -15.62
C ASP A 480 -29.96 38.91 -15.27
N PRO A 481 -30.93 39.05 -16.19
CA PRO A 481 -32.36 38.86 -15.90
C PRO A 481 -32.75 37.41 -15.57
N ILE A 482 -31.92 36.42 -15.91
CA ILE A 482 -32.19 34.99 -15.68
C ILE A 482 -31.88 34.59 -14.22
N LEU A 483 -30.79 35.11 -13.64
CA LEU A 483 -30.38 34.83 -12.27
C LEU A 483 -31.35 35.44 -11.24
N LYS A 484 -31.96 36.59 -11.58
CA LYS A 484 -32.92 37.29 -10.73
C LYS A 484 -34.21 36.49 -10.45
N HIS A 485 -34.58 35.57 -11.34
CA HIS A 485 -35.80 34.77 -11.16
C HIS A 485 -35.60 33.54 -10.24
N TYR A 486 -34.36 33.09 -10.05
CA TYR A 486 -34.03 31.93 -9.22
C TYR A 486 -33.46 32.28 -7.83
N LEU A 487 -32.98 33.52 -7.64
CA LEU A 487 -32.42 34.00 -6.37
C LEU A 487 -33.45 34.68 -5.44
N VAL A 488 -34.62 35.08 -5.98
CA VAL A 488 -35.79 35.57 -5.23
C VAL A 488 -36.73 34.41 -5.00
#